data_AF-A0A2R6DCL5-F1
#
_entry.id   AF-A0A2R6DCL5-F1
#
_cell.length_a   1.000
_cell.length_b   1.000
_cell.length_c   1.000
_cell.angle_alpha   90.00
_cell.angle_beta   90.00
_cell.angle_gamma   90.00
#
_symmetry.space_group_name_H-M   'P 1'
#
loop_
_entity.id
_entity.type
_entity.pdbx_description
1 polymer ?
#
loop_
_entity_poly.entity_id
_entity_poly.type
_entity_poly.pdbx_seq_one_letter_code
_entity_poly.pdbx_strand_id
1 'polypeptide(L)'
;MTDDPLLSVRNLEKHYPITEGVLSRQVGAARAVDGISFDIAKGETVGLVGESGCGKSTAASSIIRLEEPTGGEVIFNGDRASSATTANDERSNDVTEFDDERLKAFRRDAQMIFQDPSSSFDPRQTIGGSIAEPLEVHGMNDRARRRAIVENLLEDVGLAAAEYDRYPHEFSGGQKQRIALARALVLNPDLVIADEPVSALDVSIRAEILSLIDDLQDRYGLSMLFISHDMSVIRDVCDRVAVMYLGEIVEIAPTGEIFSNPQHPYTEALLSAIPTPDPRSTREDIELKGKVPSPTNPPAGCSFHTRCHRVIQPDEYDLEQSHWRALLTFRDEVAEGTVDVEKTRQALGADAAGDGDDEGASDAAVKRQLRTNFDLPETLSDREAEGTLTEALDHLLGGEDDRAGELLSTTFTTPCEGTEPALTDRGTDHQAACFLTESEQSFREPVGVRTD
;
A
#
# COMPACT_ATOMS: atom_id res chain seq x y z
N MET A 1 -22.85 -6.76 25.18
CA MET A 1 -21.50 -6.25 24.88
C MET A 1 -21.71 -5.43 23.63
N THR A 2 -21.40 -4.14 23.66
CA THR A 2 -21.58 -3.26 22.49
C THR A 2 -20.69 -3.80 21.37
N ASP A 3 -21.26 -3.99 20.17
CA ASP A 3 -20.61 -4.46 18.92
C ASP A 3 -19.63 -3.41 18.34
N ASP A 4 -19.19 -2.44 19.14
CA ASP A 4 -18.40 -1.32 18.65
C ASP A 4 -16.93 -1.77 18.42
N PRO A 5 -16.31 -1.39 17.30
CA PRO A 5 -14.92 -1.73 17.03
C PRO A 5 -13.99 -1.08 18.07
N LEU A 6 -12.83 -1.71 18.33
CA LEU A 6 -11.80 -1.14 19.19
C LEU A 6 -11.22 0.14 18.58
N LEU A 7 -10.92 0.10 17.29
CA LEU A 7 -10.42 1.22 16.51
C LEU A 7 -11.31 1.41 15.28
N SER A 8 -11.70 2.65 15.01
CA SER A 8 -12.44 3.04 13.83
C SER A 8 -11.77 4.23 13.17
N VAL A 9 -11.17 4.02 12.00
CA VAL A 9 -10.54 5.06 11.18
C VAL A 9 -11.53 5.49 10.12
N ARG A 10 -11.78 6.80 9.97
CA ARG A 10 -12.73 7.34 8.99
C ARG A 10 -12.11 8.50 8.23
N ASN A 11 -12.05 8.35 6.92
CA ASN A 11 -11.54 9.33 5.96
C ASN A 11 -10.22 9.97 6.41
N LEU A 12 -9.31 9.16 6.97
CA LEU A 12 -8.05 9.66 7.52
C LEU A 12 -7.19 10.18 6.38
N GLU A 13 -6.72 11.41 6.52
CA GLU A 13 -5.86 12.07 5.55
C GLU A 13 -4.55 12.51 6.19
N LYS A 14 -3.46 12.38 5.43
CA LYS A 14 -2.17 12.97 5.76
C LYS A 14 -1.49 13.45 4.49
N HIS A 15 -1.57 14.76 4.26
CA HIS A 15 -0.92 15.42 3.14
C HIS A 15 0.29 16.24 3.60
N TYR A 16 1.41 16.14 2.89
CA TYR A 16 2.60 16.92 3.16
C TYR A 16 2.68 18.12 2.19
N PRO A 17 2.75 19.36 2.69
CA PRO A 17 2.80 20.53 1.84
C PRO A 17 4.11 20.58 1.05
N ILE A 18 4.01 20.87 -0.24
CA ILE A 18 5.17 21.11 -1.11
C ILE A 18 5.31 22.60 -1.26
N THR A 19 6.48 23.12 -0.87
CA THR A 19 6.77 24.56 -0.91
C THR A 19 7.88 24.88 -1.90
N GLU A 20 7.73 25.99 -2.62
CA GLU A 20 8.72 26.48 -3.56
C GLU A 20 9.07 27.96 -3.31
N GLY A 21 10.28 28.31 -3.76
CA GLY A 21 10.81 29.68 -3.72
C GLY A 21 11.27 30.13 -2.34
N VAL A 22 11.90 31.32 -2.32
CA VAL A 22 12.52 31.91 -1.11
C VAL A 22 11.50 32.24 -0.01
N LEU A 23 10.21 32.32 -0.36
CA LEU A 23 9.11 32.60 0.57
C LEU A 23 8.36 31.34 1.03
N SER A 24 8.82 30.13 0.68
CA SER A 24 8.18 28.85 1.04
C SER A 24 6.68 28.82 0.69
N ARG A 25 6.31 29.28 -0.50
CA ARG A 25 4.91 29.30 -0.94
C ARG A 25 4.47 27.86 -1.23
N GLN A 26 3.34 27.44 -0.69
CA GLN A 26 2.76 26.13 -1.00
C GLN A 26 2.29 26.09 -2.47
N VAL A 27 2.83 25.14 -3.23
CA VAL A 27 2.53 24.92 -4.66
C VAL A 27 1.80 23.61 -4.91
N GLY A 28 1.72 22.73 -3.91
CA GLY A 28 0.99 21.46 -3.96
C GLY A 28 1.05 20.74 -2.62
N ALA A 29 0.64 19.48 -2.62
CA ALA A 29 0.82 18.58 -1.48
C ALA A 29 1.03 17.16 -1.97
N ALA A 30 1.94 16.42 -1.32
CA ALA A 30 2.07 14.98 -1.49
C ALA A 30 1.03 14.29 -0.61
N ARG A 31 0.10 13.56 -1.22
CA ARG A 31 -0.98 12.87 -0.52
C ARG A 31 -0.51 11.49 -0.08
N ALA A 32 0.07 11.40 1.11
CA ALA A 32 0.61 10.14 1.62
C ALA A 32 -0.48 9.21 2.14
N VAL A 33 -1.55 9.78 2.71
CA VAL A 33 -2.80 9.08 3.05
C VAL A 33 -3.95 9.97 2.58
N ASP A 34 -4.88 9.43 1.81
CA ASP A 34 -5.94 10.18 1.14
C ASP A 34 -7.30 9.51 1.38
N GLY A 35 -7.87 9.70 2.58
CA GLY A 35 -9.25 9.30 2.87
C GLY A 35 -9.44 7.83 3.28
N ILE A 36 -8.45 7.18 3.90
CA ILE A 36 -8.60 5.76 4.28
C ILE A 36 -9.63 5.55 5.40
N SER A 37 -10.41 4.48 5.30
CA SER A 37 -11.42 4.10 6.29
C SER A 37 -11.42 2.59 6.52
N PHE A 38 -11.35 2.19 7.79
CA PHE A 38 -11.46 0.77 8.21
C PHE A 38 -11.69 0.65 9.71
N ASP A 39 -12.06 -0.55 10.15
CA ASP A 39 -12.33 -0.89 11.55
C ASP A 39 -11.45 -2.06 11.99
N ILE A 40 -11.05 -2.05 13.26
CA ILE A 40 -10.42 -3.16 13.98
C ILE A 40 -11.29 -3.53 15.18
N ALA A 41 -11.83 -4.73 15.18
CA ALA A 41 -12.56 -5.32 16.29
C ALA A 41 -11.61 -5.74 17.43
N LYS A 42 -12.17 -5.97 18.63
CA LYS A 42 -11.38 -6.47 19.77
C LYS A 42 -10.87 -7.89 19.47
N GLY A 43 -9.56 -8.09 19.60
CA GLY A 43 -8.89 -9.37 19.34
C GLY A 43 -8.61 -9.67 17.87
N GLU A 44 -8.97 -8.74 16.96
CA GLU A 44 -8.78 -8.89 15.52
C GLU A 44 -7.40 -8.36 15.09
N THR A 45 -6.76 -9.06 14.16
CA THR A 45 -5.57 -8.59 13.44
C THR A 45 -5.94 -8.19 12.02
N VAL A 46 -5.88 -6.89 11.74
CA VAL A 46 -6.08 -6.33 10.40
C VAL A 46 -4.73 -6.06 9.76
N GLY A 47 -4.50 -6.66 8.60
CA GLY A 47 -3.33 -6.43 7.77
C GLY A 47 -3.49 -5.16 6.92
N LEU A 48 -2.47 -4.30 6.84
CA LEU A 48 -2.41 -3.20 5.88
C LEU A 48 -1.24 -3.44 4.93
N VAL A 49 -1.54 -3.64 3.65
CA VAL A 49 -0.58 -4.10 2.64
C VAL A 49 -0.50 -3.17 1.44
N GLY A 50 0.62 -3.21 0.74
CA GLY A 50 0.84 -2.41 -0.47
C GLY A 50 2.32 -2.28 -0.79
N GLU A 51 2.65 -1.78 -1.98
CA GLU A 51 4.02 -1.52 -2.43
C GLU A 51 4.74 -0.53 -1.49
N SER A 52 6.07 -0.56 -1.49
CA SER A 52 6.86 0.40 -0.70
C SER A 52 6.52 1.84 -1.11
N GLY A 53 6.36 2.73 -0.12
CA GLY A 53 6.03 4.13 -0.37
C GLY A 53 4.56 4.45 -0.64
N CYS A 54 3.63 3.48 -0.53
CA CYS A 54 2.21 3.74 -0.75
C CYS A 54 1.47 4.42 0.42
N GLY A 55 2.15 4.72 1.54
CA GLY A 55 1.56 5.48 2.66
C GLY A 55 1.34 4.72 3.98
N LYS A 56 1.64 3.42 4.07
CA LYS A 56 1.31 2.57 5.24
C LYS A 56 1.90 3.06 6.57
N SER A 57 3.19 3.35 6.61
CA SER A 57 3.86 3.86 7.82
C SER A 57 3.36 5.25 8.23
N THR A 58 2.98 6.07 7.24
CA THR A 58 2.34 7.36 7.49
C THR A 58 0.95 7.16 8.10
N ALA A 59 0.15 6.22 7.59
CA ALA A 59 -1.15 5.87 8.17
C ALA A 59 -1.01 5.40 9.63
N ALA A 60 -0.06 4.49 9.93
CA ALA A 60 0.23 4.08 11.31
C ALA A 60 0.59 5.26 12.22
N SER A 61 1.51 6.11 11.76
CA SER A 61 1.98 7.27 12.53
C SER A 61 0.88 8.29 12.77
N SER A 62 -0.04 8.46 11.80
CA SER A 62 -1.22 9.32 11.94
C SER A 62 -2.27 8.75 12.88
N ILE A 63 -2.53 7.43 12.85
CA ILE A 63 -3.48 6.76 13.76
C ILE A 63 -3.06 6.93 15.22
N ILE A 64 -1.77 6.77 15.54
CA ILE A 64 -1.26 6.96 16.91
C ILE A 64 -0.92 8.43 17.25
N ARG A 65 -1.22 9.36 16.33
CA ARG A 65 -0.89 10.79 16.36
C ARG A 65 0.57 11.08 16.71
N LEU A 66 1.51 10.26 16.22
CA LEU A 66 2.92 10.66 16.14
C LEU A 66 3.11 11.74 15.08
N GLU A 67 2.29 11.68 14.03
CA GLU A 67 2.10 12.74 13.06
C GLU A 67 0.65 13.24 13.10
N GLU A 68 0.46 14.55 13.07
CA GLU A 68 -0.88 15.13 13.06
C GLU A 68 -1.57 14.84 11.71
N PRO A 69 -2.76 14.20 11.70
CA PRO A 69 -3.56 14.06 10.49
C PRO A 69 -3.93 15.41 9.88
N THR A 70 -4.09 15.47 8.56
CA THR A 70 -4.61 16.68 7.88
C THR A 70 -6.14 16.70 7.82
N GLY A 71 -6.78 15.54 7.98
CA GLY A 71 -8.23 15.36 7.95
C GLY A 71 -8.64 13.98 8.44
N GLY A 72 -9.96 13.78 8.58
CA GLY A 72 -10.56 12.55 9.10
C GLY A 72 -10.58 12.46 10.62
N GLU A 73 -11.03 11.32 11.12
CA GLU A 73 -11.17 11.01 12.55
C GLU A 73 -10.63 9.60 12.86
N VAL A 74 -10.19 9.43 14.10
CA VAL A 74 -9.67 8.16 14.62
C VAL A 74 -10.37 7.87 15.95
N ILE A 75 -11.38 7.03 15.94
CA ILE A 75 -12.15 6.68 17.13
C ILE A 75 -11.51 5.49 17.83
N PHE A 76 -11.23 5.61 19.12
CA PHE A 76 -10.64 4.53 19.93
C PHE A 76 -11.49 4.19 21.16
N ASN A 77 -11.92 2.94 21.26
CA ASN A 77 -12.82 2.41 22.29
C ASN A 77 -12.11 1.44 23.26
N GLY A 78 -10.84 1.71 23.57
CA GLY A 78 -10.07 0.93 24.55
C GLY A 78 -10.56 1.10 25.99
N ASP A 79 -10.25 0.12 26.84
CA ASP A 79 -10.86 -0.01 28.16
C ASP A 79 -10.44 1.12 29.12
N ARG A 80 -9.21 1.64 29.00
CA ARG A 80 -8.71 2.71 29.90
C ARG A 80 -8.89 4.11 29.32
N ALA A 81 -8.78 4.27 28.00
CA ALA A 81 -9.14 5.50 27.30
C ALA A 81 -10.63 5.85 27.46
N SER A 82 -11.53 4.86 27.43
CA SER A 82 -12.97 5.05 27.67
C SER A 82 -13.33 5.26 29.15
N SER A 83 -12.54 4.70 30.08
CA SER A 83 -12.77 4.86 31.53
C SER A 83 -12.36 6.22 32.09
N ALA A 84 -11.57 7.01 31.36
CA ALA A 84 -11.32 8.42 31.70
C ALA A 84 -12.60 9.29 31.53
N THR A 85 -13.57 8.77 30.78
CA THR A 85 -14.89 9.35 30.52
C THR A 85 -15.82 8.93 31.66
N THR A 86 -16.11 9.82 32.60
CA THR A 86 -17.15 9.56 33.62
C THR A 86 -18.48 9.35 32.90
N ALA A 87 -19.45 8.63 33.47
CA ALA A 87 -20.76 8.32 32.86
C ALA A 87 -21.61 9.55 32.39
N ASN A 88 -21.11 10.78 32.54
CA ASN A 88 -21.69 12.05 32.08
C ASN A 88 -20.75 12.83 31.14
N ASP A 89 -19.67 12.24 30.66
CA ASP A 89 -18.65 12.95 29.89
C ASP A 89 -18.99 12.83 28.38
N GLU A 90 -19.50 13.91 27.81
CA GLU A 90 -19.92 14.06 26.41
C GLU A 90 -18.72 14.17 25.43
N ARG A 91 -17.49 13.96 25.91
CA ARG A 91 -16.28 14.12 25.10
C ARG A 91 -16.10 12.96 24.12
N SER A 92 -15.83 13.33 22.86
CA SER A 92 -15.59 12.41 21.75
C SER A 92 -14.45 11.43 22.06
N ASN A 93 -14.59 10.15 21.64
CA ASN A 93 -13.51 9.16 21.62
C ASN A 93 -12.57 9.34 20.41
N ASP A 94 -12.72 10.44 19.67
CA ASP A 94 -11.84 10.81 18.58
C ASP A 94 -10.47 11.26 19.10
N VAL A 95 -9.48 10.43 18.81
CA VAL A 95 -8.07 10.62 19.13
C VAL A 95 -7.54 11.92 18.52
N THR A 96 -8.06 12.36 17.37
CA THR A 96 -7.64 13.63 16.72
C THR A 96 -7.97 14.87 17.57
N GLU A 97 -8.99 14.78 18.43
CA GLU A 97 -9.42 15.86 19.32
C GLU A 97 -8.84 15.76 20.74
N PHE A 98 -8.01 14.74 21.02
CA PHE A 98 -7.46 14.55 22.36
C PHE A 98 -6.48 15.65 22.75
N ASP A 99 -6.60 16.12 24.00
CA ASP A 99 -5.58 16.91 24.69
C ASP A 99 -4.40 16.04 25.14
N ASP A 100 -3.36 16.65 25.69
CA ASP A 100 -2.13 15.96 26.10
C ASP A 100 -2.38 14.83 27.13
N GLU A 101 -3.35 14.99 28.03
CA GLU A 101 -3.66 14.02 29.06
C GLU A 101 -4.36 12.79 28.47
N ARG A 102 -5.39 13.01 27.65
CA ARG A 102 -6.11 11.94 26.94
C ARG A 102 -5.23 11.25 25.92
N LEU A 103 -4.38 12.01 25.22
CA LEU A 103 -3.42 11.43 24.27
C LEU A 103 -2.38 10.57 24.97
N LYS A 104 -1.92 10.98 26.16
CA LYS A 104 -1.07 10.13 27.00
C LYS A 104 -1.82 8.88 27.47
N ALA A 105 -3.09 8.97 27.85
CA ALA A 105 -3.88 7.79 28.23
C ALA A 105 -4.08 6.84 27.04
N PHE A 106 -4.43 7.35 25.86
CA PHE A 106 -4.54 6.60 24.61
C PHE A 106 -3.24 5.88 24.26
N ARG A 107 -2.11 6.57 24.30
CA ARG A 107 -0.79 5.96 24.06
C ARG A 107 -0.36 4.97 25.15
N ARG A 108 -1.14 4.79 26.22
CA ARG A 108 -0.95 3.65 27.12
C ARG A 108 -1.62 2.38 26.59
N ASP A 109 -2.72 2.55 25.85
CA ASP A 109 -3.58 1.49 25.34
C ASP A 109 -3.28 1.14 23.88
N ALA A 110 -2.67 2.06 23.14
CA ALA A 110 -2.18 1.85 21.79
C ALA A 110 -0.65 1.99 21.78
N GLN A 111 0.03 0.94 21.32
CA GLN A 111 1.49 0.87 21.23
C GLN A 111 1.94 0.56 19.81
N MET A 112 3.16 0.96 19.47
CA MET A 112 3.70 0.77 18.12
C MET A 112 5.03 0.01 18.16
N ILE A 113 5.20 -0.91 17.22
CA ILE A 113 6.46 -1.58 16.91
C ILE A 113 6.95 -0.98 15.58
N PHE A 114 8.14 -0.40 15.59
CA PHE A 114 8.72 0.27 14.42
C PHE A 114 9.53 -0.70 13.54
N GLN A 115 9.65 -0.37 12.25
CA GLN A 115 10.31 -1.16 11.21
C GLN A 115 11.77 -1.55 11.51
N ASP A 116 12.56 -0.66 12.14
CA ASP A 116 13.93 -0.98 12.56
C ASP A 116 14.07 -0.91 14.09
N PRO A 117 14.03 -2.07 14.79
CA PRO A 117 14.26 -2.14 16.22
C PRO A 117 15.59 -1.54 16.63
N SER A 118 16.65 -1.70 15.84
CA SER A 118 18.00 -1.25 16.21
C SER A 118 18.08 0.27 16.28
N SER A 119 17.35 0.97 15.42
CA SER A 119 17.25 2.44 15.45
C SER A 119 16.42 2.97 16.64
N SER A 120 15.53 2.14 17.18
CA SER A 120 14.59 2.53 18.25
C SER A 120 15.15 2.47 19.67
N PHE A 121 16.34 1.87 19.86
CA PHE A 121 17.00 1.72 21.17
C PHE A 121 18.18 2.67 21.33
N ASP A 122 18.27 3.38 22.46
CA ASP A 122 19.48 4.13 22.83
C ASP A 122 20.61 3.12 23.16
N PRO A 123 21.72 3.09 22.40
CA PRO A 123 22.80 2.13 22.62
C PRO A 123 23.49 2.26 23.98
N ARG A 124 23.25 3.36 24.70
CA ARG A 124 23.81 3.64 26.04
C ARG A 124 22.87 3.24 27.17
N GLN A 125 21.67 2.75 26.86
CA GLN A 125 20.73 2.25 27.86
C GLN A 125 20.69 0.74 27.84
N THR A 126 20.37 0.13 29.00
CA THR A 126 20.13 -1.31 29.04
C THR A 126 18.79 -1.64 28.40
N ILE A 127 18.64 -2.88 27.95
CA ILE A 127 17.37 -3.36 27.37
C ILE A 127 16.26 -3.35 28.43
N GLY A 128 16.57 -3.69 29.68
CA GLY A 128 15.63 -3.61 30.78
C GLY A 128 15.18 -2.18 31.07
N GLY A 129 16.09 -1.21 31.00
CA GLY A 129 15.75 0.22 31.11
C GLY A 129 14.85 0.69 29.97
N SER A 130 15.17 0.29 28.74
CA SER A 130 14.40 0.66 27.55
C SER A 130 12.98 0.09 27.56
N ILE A 131 12.81 -1.16 28.02
CA ILE A 131 11.48 -1.78 28.20
C ILE A 131 10.75 -1.14 29.40
N ALA A 132 11.44 -0.74 30.47
CA ALA A 132 10.82 -0.14 31.64
C ALA A 132 10.44 1.35 31.47
N GLU A 133 11.02 2.05 30.49
CA GLU A 133 10.81 3.49 30.26
C GLU A 133 9.32 3.87 30.13
N PRO A 134 8.48 3.16 29.34
CA PRO A 134 7.06 3.47 29.28
C PRO A 134 6.37 3.39 30.65
N LEU A 135 6.71 2.40 31.49
CA LEU A 135 6.18 2.32 32.85
C LEU A 135 6.52 3.56 33.69
N GLU A 136 7.74 4.09 33.56
CA GLU A 136 8.16 5.33 34.22
C GLU A 136 7.36 6.54 33.73
N VAL A 137 7.26 6.70 32.40
CA VAL A 137 6.51 7.80 31.76
C VAL A 137 5.04 7.81 32.20
N HIS A 138 4.44 6.63 32.41
CA HIS A 138 3.07 6.45 32.90
C HIS A 138 2.96 6.37 34.44
N GLY A 139 3.99 6.81 35.17
CA GLY A 139 3.92 7.10 36.61
C GLY A 139 4.28 5.95 37.55
N MET A 140 4.80 4.83 37.05
CA MET A 140 5.25 3.73 37.91
C MET A 140 6.65 4.00 38.48
N ASN A 141 6.71 4.66 39.63
CA ASN A 141 7.98 5.05 40.26
C ASN A 141 8.70 3.91 40.99
N ASP A 142 8.03 2.79 41.29
CA ASP A 142 8.63 1.64 41.97
C ASP A 142 9.56 0.86 41.04
N ARG A 143 10.88 1.02 41.26
CA ARG A 143 11.91 0.37 40.46
C ARG A 143 11.91 -1.16 40.58
N ALA A 144 11.65 -1.70 41.77
CA ALA A 144 11.66 -3.15 41.97
C ALA A 144 10.47 -3.79 41.24
N ARG A 145 9.30 -3.14 41.31
CA ARG A 145 8.11 -3.57 40.57
C ARG A 145 8.30 -3.49 39.06
N ARG A 146 8.86 -2.39 38.54
CA ARG A 146 9.15 -2.26 37.10
C ARG A 146 10.09 -3.34 36.63
N ARG A 147 11.17 -3.59 37.37
CA ARG A 147 12.12 -4.65 37.04
C ARG A 147 11.44 -6.02 36.97
N ALA A 148 10.63 -6.38 37.96
CA ALA A 148 9.92 -7.66 37.97
C ALA A 148 8.96 -7.81 36.76
N ILE A 149 8.25 -6.75 36.37
CA ILE A 149 7.39 -6.76 35.17
C ILE A 149 8.22 -7.04 33.92
N VAL A 150 9.34 -6.33 33.75
CA VAL A 150 10.21 -6.50 32.59
C VAL A 150 10.88 -7.86 32.57
N GLU A 151 11.32 -8.38 33.71
CA GLU A 151 11.92 -9.72 33.80
C GLU A 151 10.92 -10.81 33.36
N ASN A 152 9.66 -10.74 33.79
CA ASN A 152 8.62 -11.66 33.32
C ASN A 152 8.37 -11.51 31.82
N LEU A 153 8.34 -10.27 31.32
CA LEU A 153 8.06 -10.01 29.91
C LEU A 153 9.21 -10.44 28.99
N LEU A 154 10.46 -10.36 29.47
CA LEU A 154 11.62 -10.95 28.78
C LEU A 154 11.43 -12.45 28.63
N GLU A 155 10.98 -13.16 29.66
CA GLU A 155 10.68 -14.59 29.59
C GLU A 155 9.55 -14.89 28.60
N ASP A 156 8.49 -14.09 28.58
CA ASP A 156 7.38 -14.23 27.64
C ASP A 156 7.83 -14.13 26.18
N VAL A 157 8.79 -13.26 25.87
CA VAL A 157 9.36 -13.12 24.52
C VAL A 157 10.52 -14.10 24.25
N GLY A 158 10.79 -15.04 25.16
CA GLY A 158 11.81 -16.08 25.01
C GLY A 158 13.25 -15.62 25.27
N LEU A 159 13.43 -14.58 26.09
CA LEU A 159 14.71 -14.10 26.60
C LEU A 159 14.85 -14.42 28.10
N ALA A 160 16.07 -14.45 28.63
CA ALA A 160 16.26 -14.73 30.05
C ALA A 160 16.13 -13.44 30.88
N ALA A 161 15.46 -13.49 32.05
CA ALA A 161 15.36 -12.37 32.97
C ALA A 161 16.74 -11.76 33.35
N ALA A 162 17.78 -12.60 33.43
CA ALA A 162 19.16 -12.18 33.70
C ALA A 162 19.75 -11.24 32.63
N GLU A 163 19.13 -11.17 31.45
CA GLU A 163 19.56 -10.29 30.35
C GLU A 163 19.12 -8.84 30.54
N TYR A 164 18.31 -8.52 31.55
CA TYR A 164 17.79 -7.18 31.85
C TYR A 164 18.88 -6.09 31.81
N ASP A 165 20.06 -6.37 32.38
CA ASP A 165 21.15 -5.39 32.54
C ASP A 165 22.10 -5.33 31.31
N ARG A 166 21.81 -6.09 30.25
CA ARG A 166 22.57 -6.09 28.99
C ARG A 166 22.18 -4.92 28.09
N TYR A 167 23.07 -4.60 27.15
CA TYR A 167 22.92 -3.51 26.20
C TYR A 167 22.49 -4.00 24.81
N PRO A 168 21.83 -3.17 23.98
CA PRO A 168 21.32 -3.57 22.67
C PRO A 168 22.36 -4.20 21.73
N HIS A 169 23.63 -3.77 21.79
CA HIS A 169 24.69 -4.31 20.93
C HIS A 169 25.09 -5.77 21.24
N GLU A 170 24.60 -6.31 22.36
CA GLU A 170 24.88 -7.68 22.78
C GLU A 170 23.85 -8.72 22.28
N PHE A 171 22.87 -8.28 21.48
CA PHE A 171 21.76 -9.08 20.98
C PHE A 171 21.73 -9.16 19.45
N SER A 172 21.24 -10.29 18.92
CA SER A 172 20.98 -10.46 17.48
C SER A 172 19.79 -9.61 17.02
N GLY A 173 19.60 -9.48 15.69
CA GLY A 173 18.44 -8.78 15.13
C GLY A 173 17.10 -9.34 15.61
N GLY A 174 16.94 -10.67 15.58
CA GLY A 174 15.73 -11.33 16.10
C GLY A 174 15.51 -11.13 17.60
N GLN A 175 16.58 -11.13 18.41
CA GLN A 175 16.47 -10.84 19.83
C GLN A 175 16.07 -9.38 20.09
N LYS A 176 16.59 -8.42 19.30
CA LYS A 176 16.15 -7.03 19.36
C LYS A 176 14.68 -6.85 18.97
N GLN A 177 14.18 -7.65 18.02
CA GLN A 177 12.74 -7.68 17.69
C GLN A 177 11.91 -8.16 18.88
N ARG A 178 12.34 -9.24 19.56
CA ARG A 178 11.71 -9.74 20.80
C ARG A 178 11.69 -8.67 21.90
N ILE A 179 12.80 -7.92 22.05
CA ILE A 179 12.88 -6.79 22.99
C ILE A 179 11.91 -5.67 22.60
N ALA A 180 11.76 -5.37 21.30
CA ALA A 180 10.80 -4.37 20.81
C ALA A 180 9.36 -4.78 21.07
N LEU A 181 9.02 -6.07 20.87
CA LEU A 181 7.73 -6.65 21.25
C LEU A 181 7.48 -6.49 22.76
N ALA A 182 8.44 -6.85 23.61
CA ALA A 182 8.35 -6.65 25.05
C ALA A 182 8.13 -5.17 25.40
N ARG A 183 8.85 -4.23 24.77
CA ARG A 183 8.63 -2.80 25.00
C ARG A 183 7.21 -2.36 24.66
N ALA A 184 6.65 -2.83 23.55
CA ALA A 184 5.28 -2.51 23.17
C ALA A 184 4.24 -3.11 24.13
N LEU A 185 4.50 -4.29 24.70
CA LEU A 185 3.56 -4.98 25.59
C LEU A 185 3.64 -4.56 27.05
N VAL A 186 4.68 -3.83 27.46
CA VAL A 186 4.95 -3.54 28.89
C VAL A 186 3.81 -2.78 29.58
N LEU A 187 3.02 -2.01 28.84
CA LEU A 187 1.87 -1.27 29.35
C LEU A 187 0.56 -2.06 29.34
N ASN A 188 0.59 -3.31 28.84
CA ASN A 188 -0.56 -4.15 28.56
C ASN A 188 -1.58 -3.39 27.69
N PRO A 189 -1.22 -3.07 26.43
CA PRO A 189 -2.07 -2.31 25.51
C PRO A 189 -3.27 -3.15 25.01
N ASP A 190 -4.30 -2.48 24.53
CA ASP A 190 -5.44 -3.10 23.84
C ASP A 190 -5.16 -3.22 22.32
N LEU A 191 -4.36 -2.29 21.77
CA LEU A 191 -3.99 -2.19 20.37
C LEU A 191 -2.46 -2.15 20.19
N VAL A 192 -1.95 -2.95 19.26
CA VAL A 192 -0.56 -2.87 18.79
C VAL A 192 -0.53 -2.60 17.29
N ILE A 193 0.13 -1.52 16.88
CA ILE A 193 0.43 -1.23 15.48
C ILE A 193 1.84 -1.75 15.18
N ALA A 194 1.94 -2.77 14.33
CA ALA A 194 3.21 -3.38 13.97
C ALA A 194 3.61 -2.95 12.56
N ASP A 195 4.55 -2.00 12.45
CA ASP A 195 5.02 -1.47 11.17
C ASP A 195 6.22 -2.28 10.66
N GLU A 196 5.97 -3.18 9.71
CA GLU A 196 6.95 -4.10 9.13
C GLU A 196 7.83 -4.83 10.17
N PRO A 197 7.24 -5.53 11.15
CA PRO A 197 7.97 -6.07 12.31
C PRO A 197 8.97 -7.19 11.95
N VAL A 198 9.04 -7.63 10.69
CA VAL A 198 9.88 -8.76 10.26
C VAL A 198 10.64 -8.52 8.96
N SER A 199 10.61 -7.31 8.39
CA SER A 199 11.17 -7.05 7.05
C SER A 199 12.70 -7.16 7.01
N ALA A 200 13.39 -6.82 8.10
CA ALA A 200 14.85 -6.87 8.21
C ALA A 200 15.40 -8.21 8.74
N LEU A 201 14.59 -9.28 8.79
CA LEU A 201 14.96 -10.56 9.41
C LEU A 201 15.11 -11.70 8.39
N ASP A 202 16.05 -12.60 8.65
CA ASP A 202 16.22 -13.84 7.91
C ASP A 202 14.94 -14.70 7.97
N VAL A 203 14.70 -15.52 6.93
CA VAL A 203 13.46 -16.31 6.77
C VAL A 203 13.17 -17.21 7.99
N SER A 204 14.18 -17.84 8.59
CA SER A 204 13.98 -18.69 9.77
C SER A 204 13.59 -17.90 11.01
N ILE A 205 14.22 -16.74 11.23
CA ILE A 205 13.92 -15.86 12.37
C ILE A 205 12.56 -15.20 12.20
N ARG A 206 12.18 -14.84 10.97
CA ARG A 206 10.85 -14.32 10.64
C ARG A 206 9.76 -15.27 11.13
N ALA A 207 9.84 -16.56 10.80
CA ALA A 207 8.85 -17.54 11.23
C ALA A 207 8.73 -17.64 12.77
N GLU A 208 9.87 -17.61 13.48
CA GLU A 208 9.87 -17.59 14.95
C GLU A 208 9.19 -16.34 15.53
N ILE A 209 9.42 -15.16 14.94
CA ILE A 209 8.81 -13.92 15.39
C ILE A 209 7.31 -13.89 15.09
N LEU A 210 6.88 -14.37 13.93
CA LEU A 210 5.44 -14.44 13.60
C LEU A 210 4.70 -15.38 14.55
N SER A 211 5.25 -16.56 14.82
CA SER A 211 4.69 -17.49 15.82
C SER A 211 4.65 -16.87 17.22
N LEU A 212 5.66 -16.07 17.59
CA LEU A 212 5.66 -15.37 18.87
C LEU A 212 4.57 -14.28 18.92
N ILE A 213 4.35 -13.55 17.83
CA ILE A 213 3.29 -12.53 17.76
C ILE A 213 1.91 -13.18 17.93
N ASP A 214 1.66 -14.30 17.25
CA ASP A 214 0.44 -15.10 17.37
C ASP A 214 0.21 -15.58 18.82
N ASP A 215 1.23 -16.18 19.45
CA ASP A 215 1.18 -16.60 20.85
C ASP A 215 0.90 -15.44 21.82
N LEU A 216 1.44 -14.26 21.54
CA LEU A 216 1.25 -13.06 22.36
C LEU A 216 -0.15 -12.46 22.15
N GLN A 217 -0.67 -12.47 20.93
CA GLN A 217 -2.04 -12.03 20.62
C GLN A 217 -3.04 -12.85 21.43
N ASP A 218 -2.93 -14.18 21.40
CA ASP A 218 -3.80 -15.10 22.15
C ASP A 218 -3.67 -14.92 23.66
N ARG A 219 -2.44 -14.78 24.16
CA ARG A 219 -2.17 -14.67 25.60
C ARG A 219 -2.69 -13.37 26.19
N TYR A 220 -2.53 -12.27 25.47
CA TYR A 220 -2.82 -10.92 25.96
C TYR A 220 -4.15 -10.35 25.45
N GLY A 221 -4.84 -11.04 24.54
CA GLY A 221 -6.10 -10.58 23.93
C GLY A 221 -5.92 -9.31 23.11
N LEU A 222 -4.80 -9.19 22.41
CA LEU A 222 -4.42 -7.98 21.68
C LEU A 222 -5.22 -7.86 20.39
N SER A 223 -5.53 -6.63 20.01
CA SER A 223 -5.95 -6.32 18.63
C SER A 223 -4.77 -5.70 17.91
N MET A 224 -4.64 -5.92 16.62
CA MET A 224 -3.44 -5.52 15.88
C MET A 224 -3.76 -4.87 14.53
N LEU A 225 -3.00 -3.82 14.21
CA LEU A 225 -2.80 -3.35 12.84
C LEU A 225 -1.43 -3.85 12.39
N PHE A 226 -1.39 -4.83 11.50
CA PHE A 226 -0.15 -5.45 11.02
C PHE A 226 0.21 -4.92 9.63
N ILE A 227 1.30 -4.19 9.51
CA ILE A 227 1.73 -3.58 8.26
C ILE A 227 2.85 -4.42 7.64
N SER A 228 2.69 -4.76 6.37
CA SER A 228 3.69 -5.51 5.61
C SER A 228 3.61 -5.18 4.13
N HIS A 229 4.72 -5.35 3.41
CA HIS A 229 4.71 -5.43 1.94
C HIS A 229 4.71 -6.89 1.44
N ASP A 230 4.88 -7.87 2.34
CA ASP A 230 4.88 -9.30 2.02
C ASP A 230 3.52 -9.92 2.33
N MET A 231 2.78 -10.24 1.27
CA MET A 231 1.48 -10.90 1.35
C MET A 231 1.56 -12.29 2.00
N SER A 232 2.69 -13.00 1.90
CA SER A 232 2.84 -14.32 2.52
C SER A 232 2.78 -14.22 4.04
N VAL A 233 3.40 -13.19 4.61
CA VAL A 233 3.35 -12.93 6.05
C VAL A 233 1.94 -12.60 6.50
N ILE A 234 1.23 -11.77 5.72
CA ILE A 234 -0.13 -11.31 6.04
C ILE A 234 -1.11 -12.48 6.07
N ARG A 235 -0.96 -13.42 5.14
CA ARG A 235 -1.76 -14.64 5.08
C ARG A 235 -1.71 -15.44 6.39
N ASP A 236 -0.56 -15.45 7.04
CA ASP A 236 -0.31 -16.32 8.20
C ASP A 236 -0.77 -15.68 9.52
N VAL A 237 -0.95 -14.36 9.60
CA VAL A 237 -1.18 -13.65 10.87
C VAL A 237 -2.42 -12.75 10.91
N CYS A 238 -3.05 -12.44 9.77
CA CYS A 238 -4.16 -11.48 9.72
C CYS A 238 -5.52 -12.17 9.51
N ASP A 239 -6.55 -11.66 10.18
CA ASP A 239 -7.94 -12.07 9.99
C ASP A 239 -8.57 -11.40 8.76
N ARG A 240 -8.25 -10.12 8.54
CA ARG A 240 -8.65 -9.30 7.39
C ARG A 240 -7.46 -8.55 6.83
N VAL A 241 -7.56 -8.14 5.57
CA VAL A 241 -6.53 -7.39 4.88
C VAL A 241 -7.14 -6.19 4.18
N ALA A 242 -6.58 -5.01 4.42
CA ALA A 242 -6.78 -3.79 3.66
C ALA A 242 -5.57 -3.57 2.73
N VAL A 243 -5.83 -3.53 1.42
CA VAL A 243 -4.85 -3.28 0.38
C VAL A 243 -4.84 -1.79 0.06
N MET A 244 -3.68 -1.18 0.19
CA MET A 244 -3.45 0.24 0.02
C MET A 244 -2.62 0.52 -1.24
N TYR A 245 -3.10 1.44 -2.06
CA TYR A 245 -2.38 1.94 -3.23
C TYR A 245 -2.43 3.47 -3.22
N LEU A 246 -1.25 4.11 -3.35
CA LEU A 246 -1.11 5.56 -3.49
C LEU A 246 -1.89 6.42 -2.47
N GLY A 247 -1.93 6.02 -1.20
CA GLY A 247 -2.66 6.77 -0.17
C GLY A 247 -4.05 6.27 0.13
N GLU A 248 -4.61 5.36 -0.67
CA GLU A 248 -6.02 4.98 -0.65
C GLU A 248 -6.19 3.47 -0.37
N ILE A 249 -7.29 3.06 0.28
CA ILE A 249 -7.66 1.65 0.39
C ILE A 249 -8.42 1.26 -0.89
N VAL A 250 -7.82 0.39 -1.69
CA VAL A 250 -8.41 -0.07 -2.95
C VAL A 250 -9.20 -1.37 -2.79
N GLU A 251 -8.92 -2.14 -1.75
CA GLU A 251 -9.62 -3.39 -1.46
C GLU A 251 -9.51 -3.75 0.03
N ILE A 252 -10.58 -4.25 0.63
CA ILE A 252 -10.57 -4.75 2.02
C ILE A 252 -11.50 -5.95 2.14
N ALA A 253 -11.02 -7.06 2.70
CA ALA A 253 -11.84 -8.26 2.92
C ALA A 253 -11.22 -9.19 3.97
N PRO A 254 -11.94 -10.25 4.42
CA PRO A 254 -11.33 -11.36 5.13
C PRO A 254 -10.12 -11.92 4.37
N THR A 255 -9.08 -12.31 5.09
CA THR A 255 -7.82 -12.79 4.48
C THR A 255 -8.06 -13.95 3.54
N GLY A 256 -8.98 -14.86 3.86
CA GLY A 256 -9.37 -15.94 2.94
C GLY A 256 -9.83 -15.43 1.57
N GLU A 257 -10.75 -14.48 1.56
CA GLU A 257 -11.36 -13.91 0.35
C GLU A 257 -10.37 -13.14 -0.50
N ILE A 258 -9.49 -12.33 0.10
CA ILE A 258 -8.42 -11.62 -0.63
C ILE A 258 -7.56 -12.60 -1.42
N PHE A 259 -7.18 -13.74 -0.82
CA PHE A 259 -6.27 -14.69 -1.45
C PHE A 259 -6.96 -15.64 -2.43
N SER A 260 -8.26 -15.91 -2.27
CA SER A 260 -9.02 -16.79 -3.16
C SER A 260 -9.73 -16.07 -4.29
N ASN A 261 -10.18 -14.83 -4.07
CA ASN A 261 -11.05 -14.10 -4.97
C ASN A 261 -10.75 -12.57 -4.96
N PRO A 262 -9.51 -12.15 -5.27
CA PRO A 262 -9.16 -10.73 -5.31
C PRO A 262 -10.03 -9.99 -6.33
N GLN A 263 -10.61 -8.87 -5.92
CA GLN A 263 -11.54 -8.07 -6.72
C GLN A 263 -10.85 -6.89 -7.42
N HIS A 264 -9.77 -6.36 -6.85
CA HIS A 264 -9.02 -5.26 -7.44
C HIS A 264 -7.82 -5.80 -8.24
N PRO A 265 -7.60 -5.35 -9.50
CA PRO A 265 -6.46 -5.80 -10.32
C PRO A 265 -5.09 -5.59 -9.67
N TYR A 266 -4.93 -4.55 -8.86
CA TYR A 266 -3.71 -4.36 -8.06
C TYR A 266 -3.47 -5.52 -7.09
N THR A 267 -4.50 -5.95 -6.37
CA THR A 267 -4.42 -7.07 -5.43
C THR A 267 -4.12 -8.37 -6.17
N GLU A 268 -4.75 -8.60 -7.32
CA GLU A 268 -4.46 -9.74 -8.19
C GLU A 268 -2.98 -9.79 -8.57
N ALA A 269 -2.41 -8.63 -8.95
CA ALA A 269 -1.00 -8.52 -9.29
C ALA A 269 -0.07 -8.77 -8.08
N LEU A 270 -0.38 -8.20 -6.91
CA LEU A 270 0.38 -8.45 -5.67
C LEU A 270 0.41 -9.95 -5.31
N LEU A 271 -0.72 -10.64 -5.47
CA LEU A 271 -0.82 -12.08 -5.17
C LEU A 271 -0.13 -12.95 -6.22
N SER A 272 -0.11 -12.52 -7.49
CA SER A 272 0.59 -13.24 -8.57
C SER A 272 2.09 -13.36 -8.30
N ALA A 273 2.69 -12.36 -7.64
CA ALA A 273 4.11 -12.35 -7.29
C ALA A 273 4.50 -13.32 -6.16
N ILE A 274 3.51 -13.95 -5.49
CA ILE A 274 3.78 -14.91 -4.42
C ILE A 274 4.18 -16.26 -5.03
N PRO A 275 5.38 -16.79 -4.74
CA PRO A 275 5.82 -18.07 -5.27
C PRO A 275 4.86 -19.21 -4.89
N THR A 276 4.44 -20.01 -5.88
CA THR A 276 3.63 -21.19 -5.59
C THR A 276 4.56 -22.37 -5.24
N PRO A 277 4.33 -23.10 -4.11
CA PRO A 277 5.18 -24.25 -3.76
C PRO A 277 5.13 -25.43 -4.73
N ASP A 278 4.05 -25.56 -5.51
CA ASP A 278 3.95 -26.62 -6.53
C ASP A 278 4.72 -26.20 -7.79
N PRO A 279 5.83 -26.88 -8.16
CA PRO A 279 6.62 -26.55 -9.35
C PRO A 279 5.86 -26.80 -10.67
N ARG A 280 4.66 -27.37 -10.62
CA ARG A 280 3.77 -27.55 -11.78
C ARG A 280 2.71 -26.45 -11.90
N SER A 281 2.63 -25.55 -10.92
CA SER A 281 1.77 -24.38 -10.97
C SER A 281 2.28 -23.43 -12.05
N THR A 282 1.45 -23.14 -13.05
CA THR A 282 1.71 -22.18 -14.12
C THR A 282 0.89 -20.92 -13.89
N ARG A 283 0.86 -20.41 -12.65
CA ARG A 283 0.27 -19.07 -12.43
C ARG A 283 1.05 -18.07 -13.29
N GLU A 284 0.33 -17.34 -14.11
CA GLU A 284 0.91 -16.27 -14.92
C GLU A 284 1.32 -15.14 -13.96
N ASP A 285 2.63 -14.86 -13.88
CA ASP A 285 3.13 -13.71 -13.13
C ASP A 285 2.64 -12.44 -13.83
N ILE A 286 1.87 -11.63 -13.11
CA ILE A 286 1.38 -10.35 -13.64
C ILE A 286 2.47 -9.31 -13.39
N GLU A 287 3.24 -9.01 -14.43
CA GLU A 287 4.23 -7.95 -14.37
C GLU A 287 3.56 -6.57 -14.48
N LEU A 288 3.59 -5.81 -13.37
CA LEU A 288 3.11 -4.43 -13.37
C LEU A 288 4.14 -3.51 -14.05
N LYS A 289 3.88 -3.19 -15.32
CA LYS A 289 4.69 -2.24 -16.11
C LYS A 289 4.46 -0.78 -15.67
N GLY A 290 5.50 0.04 -15.83
CA GLY A 290 5.48 1.47 -15.50
C GLY A 290 5.93 1.78 -14.07
N LYS A 291 6.23 3.07 -13.81
CA LYS A 291 6.62 3.55 -12.47
C LYS A 291 5.38 3.78 -11.61
N VAL A 292 5.52 3.61 -10.30
CA VAL A 292 4.49 4.06 -9.34
C VAL A 292 4.29 5.56 -9.55
N PRO A 293 3.05 6.04 -9.77
CA PRO A 293 2.79 7.46 -9.89
C PRO A 293 3.22 8.23 -8.63
N SER A 294 3.52 9.52 -8.80
CA SER A 294 3.91 10.36 -7.67
C SER A 294 2.69 10.74 -6.83
N PRO A 295 2.73 10.58 -5.49
CA PRO A 295 1.67 11.08 -4.60
C PRO A 295 1.45 12.60 -4.65
N THR A 296 2.38 13.35 -5.25
CA THR A 296 2.27 14.79 -5.48
C THR A 296 1.31 15.14 -6.62
N ASN A 297 1.17 14.25 -7.60
CA ASN A 297 0.32 14.43 -8.77
C ASN A 297 -0.30 13.07 -9.13
N PRO A 298 -1.25 12.57 -8.32
CA PRO A 298 -1.91 11.30 -8.58
C PRO A 298 -2.62 11.34 -9.95
N PRO A 299 -2.73 10.19 -10.64
CA PRO A 299 -3.57 10.08 -11.83
C PRO A 299 -5.02 10.47 -11.54
N ALA A 300 -5.73 10.98 -12.55
CA ALA A 300 -7.16 11.25 -12.42
C ALA A 300 -7.98 9.94 -12.45
N GLY A 301 -9.14 9.95 -11.81
CA GLY A 301 -10.01 8.79 -11.76
C GLY A 301 -9.45 7.69 -10.86
N CYS A 302 -9.39 6.45 -11.36
CA CYS A 302 -8.81 5.31 -10.65
C CYS A 302 -7.28 5.46 -10.55
N SER A 303 -6.74 5.68 -9.35
CA SER A 303 -5.30 5.89 -9.14
C SER A 303 -4.39 4.80 -9.74
N PHE A 304 -4.91 3.58 -9.91
CA PHE A 304 -4.19 2.45 -10.49
C PHE A 304 -4.30 2.30 -12.03
N HIS A 305 -5.12 3.10 -12.72
CA HIS A 305 -5.42 2.88 -14.14
C HIS A 305 -4.17 2.88 -15.05
N THR A 306 -3.14 3.65 -14.68
CA THR A 306 -1.88 3.77 -15.43
C THR A 306 -1.01 2.51 -15.38
N ARG A 307 -1.29 1.57 -14.47
CA ARG A 307 -0.57 0.29 -14.30
C ARG A 307 -1.48 -0.94 -14.36
N CYS A 308 -2.80 -0.74 -14.41
CA CYS A 308 -3.80 -1.80 -14.38
C CYS A 308 -3.74 -2.70 -15.62
N HIS A 309 -3.44 -3.98 -15.46
CA HIS A 309 -3.46 -4.97 -16.55
C HIS A 309 -4.86 -5.27 -17.06
N ARG A 310 -5.90 -5.01 -16.25
CA ARG A 310 -7.33 -5.11 -16.62
C ARG A 310 -7.98 -3.75 -16.90
N VAL A 311 -7.19 -2.75 -17.29
CA VAL A 311 -7.72 -1.41 -17.64
C VAL A 311 -8.83 -1.52 -18.68
N ILE A 312 -9.95 -0.85 -18.43
CA ILE A 312 -11.17 -0.99 -19.23
C ILE A 312 -10.97 -0.32 -20.59
N GLN A 313 -11.29 -1.03 -21.66
CA GLN A 313 -11.40 -0.44 -23.00
C GLN A 313 -12.81 0.13 -23.22
N PRO A 314 -12.95 1.27 -23.93
CA PRO A 314 -14.24 1.74 -24.42
C PRO A 314 -14.94 0.73 -25.32
N ASP A 315 -16.27 0.75 -25.38
CA ASP A 315 -17.09 -0.21 -26.15
C ASP A 315 -16.83 -0.17 -27.66
N GLU A 316 -16.28 0.94 -28.16
CA GLU A 316 -15.88 1.11 -29.56
C GLU A 316 -14.66 0.28 -29.96
N TYR A 317 -13.87 -0.24 -29.01
CA TYR A 317 -12.68 -1.05 -29.29
C TYR A 317 -12.88 -2.52 -28.85
N ASP A 318 -12.40 -3.45 -29.68
CA ASP A 318 -12.35 -4.88 -29.38
C ASP A 318 -10.93 -5.41 -29.62
N LEU A 319 -10.03 -5.04 -28.72
CA LEU A 319 -8.63 -5.46 -28.73
C LEU A 319 -8.39 -6.52 -27.65
N GLU A 320 -7.41 -7.40 -27.86
CA GLU A 320 -6.93 -8.25 -26.77
C GLU A 320 -6.41 -7.37 -25.63
N GLN A 321 -6.70 -7.75 -24.38
CA GLN A 321 -6.40 -6.94 -23.20
C GLN A 321 -4.91 -6.57 -23.09
N SER A 322 -4.01 -7.48 -23.46
CA SER A 322 -2.56 -7.25 -23.53
C SER A 322 -2.20 -6.16 -24.54
N HIS A 323 -2.81 -6.17 -25.72
CA HIS A 323 -2.59 -5.16 -26.77
C HIS A 323 -3.16 -3.80 -26.38
N TRP A 324 -4.34 -3.75 -25.74
CA TRP A 324 -4.89 -2.51 -25.22
C TRP A 324 -3.97 -1.89 -24.15
N ARG A 325 -3.50 -2.69 -23.20
CA ARG A 325 -2.56 -2.21 -22.17
C ARG A 325 -1.23 -1.74 -22.76
N ALA A 326 -0.69 -2.46 -23.74
CA ALA A 326 0.51 -2.08 -24.48
C ALA A 326 0.32 -0.73 -25.19
N LEU A 327 -0.84 -0.52 -25.81
CA LEU A 327 -1.19 0.73 -26.48
C LEU A 327 -1.27 1.91 -25.52
N LEU A 328 -1.90 1.74 -24.35
CA LEU A 328 -1.94 2.79 -23.31
C LEU A 328 -0.54 3.08 -22.74
N THR A 329 0.30 2.05 -22.57
CA THR A 329 1.70 2.25 -22.14
C THR A 329 2.47 3.09 -23.16
N PHE A 330 2.32 2.77 -24.45
CA PHE A 330 2.95 3.52 -25.52
C PHE A 330 2.45 4.97 -25.56
N ARG A 331 1.13 5.18 -25.45
CA ARG A 331 0.50 6.50 -25.36
C ARG A 331 1.10 7.33 -24.21
N ASP A 332 1.19 6.77 -23.01
CA ASP A 332 1.68 7.47 -21.82
C ASP A 332 3.15 7.87 -21.98
N GLU A 333 4.00 6.96 -22.49
CA GLU A 333 5.43 7.22 -22.72
C GLU A 333 5.67 8.23 -23.86
N VAL A 334 4.81 8.25 -24.89
CA VAL A 334 4.85 9.31 -25.91
C VAL A 334 4.47 10.65 -25.30
N ALA A 335 3.41 10.72 -24.48
CA ALA A 335 2.97 11.94 -23.82
C ALA A 335 3.99 12.49 -22.80
N GLU A 336 4.75 11.60 -22.15
CA GLU A 336 5.86 11.97 -21.25
C GLU A 336 7.16 12.34 -22.00
N GLY A 337 7.22 12.12 -23.32
CA GLY A 337 8.40 12.38 -24.14
C GLY A 337 9.57 11.42 -23.86
N THR A 338 9.28 10.20 -23.40
CA THR A 338 10.30 9.19 -23.05
C THR A 338 10.63 8.26 -24.22
N VAL A 339 9.84 8.27 -25.28
CA VAL A 339 10.09 7.49 -26.50
C VAL A 339 11.21 8.12 -27.34
N ASP A 340 12.36 7.46 -27.38
CA ASP A 340 13.53 7.92 -28.16
C ASP A 340 13.62 7.20 -29.51
N VAL A 341 13.05 7.82 -30.54
CA VAL A 341 13.05 7.31 -31.92
C VAL A 341 14.47 7.25 -32.49
N GLU A 342 15.31 8.23 -32.18
CA GLU A 342 16.66 8.33 -32.74
C GLU A 342 17.58 7.27 -32.14
N LYS A 343 17.48 7.02 -30.83
CA LYS A 343 18.15 5.89 -30.17
C LYS A 343 17.69 4.56 -30.74
N THR A 344 16.40 4.41 -31.05
CA THR A 344 15.87 3.19 -31.69
C THR A 344 16.46 3.01 -33.10
N ARG A 345 16.55 4.09 -33.88
CA ARG A 345 17.18 4.10 -35.21
C ARG A 345 18.67 3.74 -35.15
N GLN A 346 19.40 4.28 -34.17
CA GLN A 346 20.82 4.00 -33.96
C GLN A 346 21.06 2.54 -33.56
N ALA A 347 20.23 1.97 -32.69
CA ALA A 347 20.33 0.56 -32.29
C ALA A 347 20.20 -0.37 -33.52
N LEU A 348 19.18 -0.13 -34.36
CA LEU A 348 18.98 -0.91 -35.59
C LEU A 348 20.10 -0.74 -36.62
N GLY A 349 20.66 0.46 -36.75
CA GLY A 349 21.79 0.73 -37.65
C GLY A 349 23.09 0.06 -37.20
N ALA A 350 23.32 -0.04 -35.90
CA ALA A 350 24.48 -0.73 -35.34
C ALA A 350 24.42 -2.25 -35.60
N ASP A 351 23.23 -2.85 -35.56
CA ASP A 351 23.01 -4.27 -35.87
C ASP A 351 23.18 -4.56 -37.37
N ALA A 352 22.78 -3.62 -38.25
CA ALA A 352 22.91 -3.76 -39.70
C ALA A 352 24.35 -3.57 -40.23
N ALA A 353 25.17 -2.75 -39.56
CA ALA A 353 26.56 -2.50 -39.93
C ALA A 353 27.49 -3.74 -39.82
N GLY A 354 27.02 -4.83 -39.20
CA GLY A 354 27.69 -6.14 -39.20
C GLY A 354 27.65 -6.87 -40.55
N ASP A 355 26.70 -6.54 -41.44
CA ASP A 355 26.45 -7.23 -42.71
C ASP A 355 26.84 -6.43 -43.98
N GLY A 356 27.51 -5.28 -43.83
CA GLY A 356 28.28 -4.66 -44.91
C GLY A 356 27.56 -3.67 -45.83
N ASP A 357 26.30 -3.33 -45.57
CA ASP A 357 25.55 -2.30 -46.31
C ASP A 357 25.30 -1.05 -45.44
N ASP A 358 25.80 0.11 -45.91
CA ASP A 358 25.72 1.44 -45.26
C ASP A 358 24.39 2.17 -45.61
N GLU A 359 23.27 1.44 -45.58
CA GLU A 359 21.93 2.02 -45.67
C GLU A 359 21.34 2.06 -44.25
N GLY A 360 21.16 3.26 -43.70
CA GLY A 360 20.57 3.45 -42.37
C GLY A 360 19.22 2.73 -42.21
N ALA A 361 18.84 2.42 -40.98
CA ALA A 361 17.62 1.65 -40.70
C ALA A 361 16.37 2.31 -41.33
N SER A 362 15.63 1.55 -42.13
CA SER A 362 14.40 2.04 -42.77
C SER A 362 13.34 2.46 -41.74
N ASP A 363 12.52 3.46 -42.08
CA ASP A 363 11.41 3.91 -41.22
C ASP A 363 10.44 2.78 -40.86
N ALA A 364 10.21 1.83 -41.78
CA ALA A 364 9.41 0.63 -41.51
C ALA A 364 10.06 -0.29 -40.45
N ALA A 365 11.39 -0.38 -40.41
CA ALA A 365 12.10 -1.13 -39.39
C ALA A 365 12.03 -0.42 -38.02
N VAL A 366 12.18 0.90 -37.99
CA VAL A 366 12.03 1.70 -36.76
C VAL A 366 10.63 1.56 -36.18
N LYS A 367 9.58 1.70 -37.00
CA LYS A 367 8.19 1.50 -36.55
C LYS A 367 7.94 0.12 -35.97
N ARG A 368 8.49 -0.93 -36.60
CA ARG A 368 8.37 -2.30 -36.11
C ARG A 368 9.10 -2.47 -34.77
N GLN A 369 10.29 -1.90 -34.64
CA GLN A 369 11.05 -1.95 -33.39
C GLN A 369 10.36 -1.18 -32.26
N LEU A 370 9.78 -0.03 -32.54
CA LEU A 370 8.97 0.71 -31.57
C LEU A 370 7.79 -0.16 -31.10
N ARG A 371 7.03 -0.78 -32.02
CA ARG A 371 5.97 -1.72 -31.64
C ARG A 371 6.50 -2.84 -30.72
N THR A 372 7.60 -3.48 -31.11
CA THR A 372 8.22 -4.55 -30.31
C THR A 372 8.64 -4.07 -28.91
N ASN A 373 9.23 -2.87 -28.79
CA ASN A 373 9.68 -2.32 -27.50
C ASN A 373 8.52 -2.14 -26.50
N PHE A 374 7.30 -2.00 -26.99
CA PHE A 374 6.09 -1.81 -26.18
C PHE A 374 5.15 -3.02 -26.21
N ASP A 375 5.60 -4.18 -26.72
CA ASP A 375 4.80 -5.41 -26.87
C ASP A 375 3.50 -5.22 -27.69
N LEU A 376 3.53 -4.29 -28.64
CA LEU A 376 2.45 -4.11 -29.61
C LEU A 376 2.58 -5.14 -30.75
N PRO A 377 1.46 -5.70 -31.24
CA PRO A 377 1.50 -6.63 -32.36
C PRO A 377 1.91 -5.92 -33.65
N GLU A 378 2.31 -6.69 -34.67
CA GLU A 378 2.64 -6.12 -35.99
C GLU A 378 1.47 -5.33 -36.60
N THR A 379 0.23 -5.70 -36.26
CA THR A 379 -0.99 -5.01 -36.65
C THR A 379 -2.04 -5.23 -35.56
N LEU A 380 -2.71 -4.16 -35.12
CA LEU A 380 -3.84 -4.27 -34.20
C LEU A 380 -5.05 -4.93 -34.89
N SER A 381 -5.85 -5.68 -34.13
CA SER A 381 -7.07 -6.32 -34.66
C SER A 381 -8.14 -5.30 -35.04
N ASP A 382 -8.19 -4.18 -34.33
CA ASP A 382 -9.07 -3.06 -34.64
C ASP A 382 -8.47 -2.13 -35.71
N ARG A 383 -9.24 -1.86 -36.77
CA ARG A 383 -8.78 -1.09 -37.94
C ARG A 383 -8.67 0.41 -37.67
N GLU A 384 -9.52 0.95 -36.81
CA GLU A 384 -9.48 2.37 -36.46
C GLU A 384 -8.31 2.65 -35.53
N ALA A 385 -8.12 1.79 -34.51
CA ALA A 385 -6.97 1.84 -33.64
C ALA A 385 -5.65 1.67 -34.41
N GLU A 386 -5.57 0.73 -35.36
CA GLU A 386 -4.38 0.54 -36.21
C GLU A 386 -4.07 1.76 -37.07
N GLY A 387 -5.10 2.43 -37.60
CA GLY A 387 -4.97 3.66 -38.37
C GLY A 387 -4.36 4.78 -37.53
N THR A 388 -4.92 5.03 -36.35
CA THR A 388 -4.44 6.05 -35.40
C THR A 388 -3.03 5.76 -34.92
N LEU A 389 -2.71 4.51 -34.55
CA LEU A 389 -1.37 4.12 -34.13
C LEU A 389 -0.35 4.33 -35.24
N THR A 390 -0.71 4.00 -36.49
CA THR A 390 0.17 4.21 -37.65
C THR A 390 0.45 5.68 -37.89
N GLU A 391 -0.59 6.53 -37.82
CA GLU A 391 -0.47 7.99 -37.93
C GLU A 391 0.41 8.58 -36.82
N ALA A 392 0.22 8.14 -35.57
CA ALA A 392 1.05 8.58 -34.45
C ALA A 392 2.53 8.19 -34.63
N LEU A 393 2.79 6.97 -35.12
CA LEU A 393 4.15 6.54 -35.45
C LEU A 393 4.76 7.39 -36.58
N ASP A 394 3.98 7.78 -37.59
CA ASP A 394 4.44 8.70 -38.63
C ASP A 394 4.82 10.07 -38.06
N HIS A 395 4.03 10.62 -37.14
CA HIS A 395 4.35 11.87 -36.44
C HIS A 395 5.66 11.77 -35.63
N LEU A 396 5.85 10.69 -34.87
CA LEU A 396 7.09 10.46 -34.12
C LEU A 396 8.33 10.39 -35.03
N LEU A 397 8.22 9.69 -36.17
CA LEU A 397 9.31 9.61 -37.13
C LEU A 397 9.60 10.96 -37.81
N GLY A 398 8.57 11.81 -37.93
CA GLY A 398 8.67 13.20 -38.39
C GLY A 398 9.19 14.19 -37.35
N GLY A 399 9.39 13.77 -36.09
CA GLY A 399 9.79 14.63 -34.97
C GLY A 399 8.66 15.51 -34.44
N GLU A 400 7.40 15.13 -34.69
CA GLU A 400 6.19 15.81 -34.20
C GLU A 400 5.65 15.12 -32.92
N ASP A 401 6.50 14.95 -31.91
CA ASP A 401 6.21 14.15 -30.71
C ASP A 401 4.97 14.65 -29.95
N ASP A 402 4.84 15.98 -29.77
CA ASP A 402 3.67 16.60 -29.13
C ASP A 402 2.36 16.25 -29.85
N ARG A 403 2.40 16.21 -31.18
CA ARG A 403 1.22 15.90 -32.01
C ARG A 403 0.87 14.42 -31.94
N ALA A 404 1.88 13.54 -31.90
CA ALA A 404 1.66 12.12 -31.67
C ALA A 404 1.04 11.87 -30.29
N GLY A 405 1.56 12.53 -29.25
CA GLY A 405 1.05 12.44 -27.89
C GLY A 405 -0.39 12.93 -27.76
N GLU A 406 -0.72 14.07 -28.35
CA GLU A 406 -2.09 14.61 -28.36
C GLU A 406 -3.06 13.67 -29.11
N LEU A 407 -2.68 13.17 -30.29
CA LEU A 407 -3.49 12.23 -31.06
C LEU A 407 -3.79 10.95 -30.27
N LEU A 408 -2.76 10.33 -29.68
CA LEU A 408 -2.91 9.11 -28.90
C LEU A 408 -3.75 9.35 -27.64
N SER A 409 -3.49 10.45 -26.91
CA SER A 409 -4.16 10.75 -25.64
C SER A 409 -5.64 11.12 -25.80
N THR A 410 -5.99 11.74 -26.92
CA THR A 410 -7.39 12.10 -27.22
C THR A 410 -8.19 10.94 -27.79
N THR A 411 -7.54 9.97 -28.44
CA THR A 411 -8.21 8.85 -29.13
C THR A 411 -8.31 7.61 -28.25
N PHE A 412 -7.24 7.26 -27.55
CA PHE A 412 -7.18 6.09 -26.68
C PHE A 412 -7.39 6.54 -25.23
N THR A 413 -8.64 6.54 -24.79
CA THR A 413 -9.04 6.89 -23.42
C THR A 413 -9.59 5.66 -22.70
N THR A 414 -9.65 5.68 -21.38
CA THR A 414 -10.32 4.64 -20.59
C THR A 414 -11.35 5.24 -19.63
N PRO A 415 -12.49 4.59 -19.38
CA PRO A 415 -13.42 5.02 -18.33
C PRO A 415 -12.75 5.21 -16.97
N CYS A 416 -11.68 4.44 -16.69
CA CYS A 416 -10.92 4.52 -15.46
C CYS A 416 -10.20 5.86 -15.24
N GLU A 417 -9.98 6.67 -16.29
CA GLU A 417 -9.35 8.00 -16.18
C GLU A 417 -10.34 9.10 -15.75
N GLY A 418 -11.63 8.87 -15.96
CA GLY A 418 -12.65 9.93 -15.84
C GLY A 418 -13.29 10.04 -14.47
N THR A 419 -13.32 8.96 -13.69
CA THR A 419 -14.01 8.92 -12.38
C THR A 419 -13.28 8.02 -11.41
N GLU A 420 -13.25 8.43 -10.15
CA GLU A 420 -12.67 7.65 -9.07
C GLU A 420 -13.66 6.56 -8.62
N PRO A 421 -13.28 5.28 -8.61
CA PRO A 421 -14.18 4.22 -8.19
C PRO A 421 -14.36 4.25 -6.67
N ALA A 422 -15.61 4.26 -6.21
CA ALA A 422 -15.90 4.18 -4.78
C ALA A 422 -15.61 2.77 -4.21
N LEU A 423 -15.12 2.72 -2.97
CA LEU A 423 -14.98 1.47 -2.22
C LEU A 423 -16.38 0.92 -1.90
N THR A 424 -16.81 -0.10 -2.63
CA THR A 424 -18.16 -0.66 -2.55
C THR A 424 -18.14 -2.13 -2.17
N ASP A 425 -19.12 -2.54 -1.37
CA ASP A 425 -19.31 -3.92 -0.91
C ASP A 425 -19.67 -4.85 -2.09
N ARG A 426 -18.99 -5.99 -2.15
CA ARG A 426 -19.07 -7.05 -3.17
C ARG A 426 -19.63 -8.35 -2.58
N GLY A 427 -20.10 -8.31 -1.33
CA GLY A 427 -20.56 -9.46 -0.56
C GLY A 427 -19.46 -9.99 0.36
N THR A 428 -19.85 -10.81 1.35
CA THR A 428 -18.90 -11.48 2.28
C THR A 428 -17.92 -10.52 3.00
N ASP A 429 -18.37 -9.31 3.36
CA ASP A 429 -17.51 -8.25 3.92
C ASP A 429 -16.29 -7.91 3.05
N HIS A 430 -16.45 -8.02 1.73
CA HIS A 430 -15.42 -7.73 0.73
C HIS A 430 -15.74 -6.43 0.02
N GLN A 431 -14.93 -5.40 0.20
CA GLN A 431 -15.10 -4.13 -0.51
C GLN A 431 -13.95 -3.89 -1.48
N ALA A 432 -14.25 -3.34 -2.66
CA ALA A 432 -13.24 -3.02 -3.67
C ALA A 432 -13.59 -1.77 -4.49
N ALA A 433 -12.60 -0.92 -4.71
CA ALA A 433 -12.68 0.31 -5.50
C ALA A 433 -12.31 0.02 -6.97
N CYS A 434 -13.19 -0.67 -7.70
CA CYS A 434 -12.98 -1.00 -9.12
C CYS A 434 -14.28 -0.97 -9.92
N PHE A 435 -14.21 -0.55 -11.19
CA PHE A 435 -15.34 -0.55 -12.12
C PHE A 435 -15.61 -1.92 -12.76
N LEU A 436 -14.61 -2.81 -12.83
CA LEU A 436 -14.74 -4.15 -13.44
C LEU A 436 -15.80 -5.01 -12.75
N THR A 437 -16.09 -4.72 -11.50
CA THR A 437 -17.02 -5.45 -10.65
C THR A 437 -18.43 -4.86 -10.69
N GLU A 438 -18.66 -3.77 -11.41
CA GLU A 438 -20.01 -3.22 -11.69
C GLU A 438 -20.64 -3.84 -12.96
N SER A 439 -19.84 -4.47 -13.81
CA SER A 439 -20.21 -4.89 -15.17
C SER A 439 -20.39 -6.40 -15.35
N GLU A 440 -21.33 -6.99 -14.61
CA GLU A 440 -22.21 -8.01 -15.20
C GLU A 440 -23.70 -7.64 -15.13
N GLN A 441 -24.07 -6.55 -14.44
CA GLN A 441 -25.48 -6.19 -14.24
C GLN A 441 -25.89 -4.78 -14.68
N SER A 442 -24.99 -3.82 -14.90
CA SER A 442 -25.39 -2.41 -15.16
C SER A 442 -25.30 -1.91 -16.61
N PHE A 443 -24.62 -2.63 -17.53
CA PHE A 443 -24.50 -2.23 -18.95
C PHE A 443 -25.57 -2.83 -19.88
N ARG A 444 -26.55 -3.54 -19.32
CA ARG A 444 -27.76 -3.95 -20.05
C ARG A 444 -28.97 -3.18 -19.51
N GLU A 445 -29.27 -2.03 -20.09
CA GLU A 445 -30.57 -1.75 -20.70
C GLU A 445 -30.56 -0.40 -21.45
N PRO A 446 -31.42 -0.25 -22.48
CA PRO A 446 -31.03 0.38 -23.73
C PRO A 446 -31.54 1.81 -23.86
N VAL A 447 -30.82 2.55 -24.70
CA VAL A 447 -31.31 3.77 -25.34
C VAL A 447 -32.61 3.45 -26.10
N GLY A 448 -33.72 4.01 -25.62
CA GLY A 448 -34.82 4.47 -26.47
C GLY A 448 -36.10 3.63 -26.51
N VAL A 449 -37.15 4.15 -25.87
CA VAL A 449 -38.48 4.24 -26.51
C VAL A 449 -39.09 5.59 -26.15
N ARG A 450 -39.15 6.49 -27.13
CA ARG A 450 -39.98 7.69 -27.12
C ARG A 450 -40.64 7.84 -28.50
N THR A 451 -41.89 7.38 -28.59
CA THR A 451 -42.97 7.64 -29.57
C THR A 451 -44.14 6.79 -29.07
N ASP A 452 -45.33 7.28 -28.74
CA ASP A 452 -46.11 8.44 -29.21
C ASP A 452 -46.75 9.24 -28.06
#